data_AF-A0A847ABI0-F1
#
_entry.id   AF-A0A847ABI0-F1
#
_cell.length_a   1.000
_cell.length_b   1.000
_cell.length_c   1.000
_cell.angle_alpha   90.00
_cell.angle_beta   90.00
_cell.angle_gamma   90.00
#
_symmetry.space_group_name_H-M   'P 1'
#
loop_
_entity.id
_entity.type
_entity.pdbx_description
1 polymer ?
#
loop_
_entity_poly.entity_id
_entity_poly.type
_entity_poly.pdbx_seq_one_letter_code
_entity_poly.pdbx_strand_id
1 'polypeptide(L)' 'MSIIFVIGIVAGFFNTIGGGGSLLVLPFLTFLGMDIALAIGTNRLGVILQSGTAAVEYGRKKVL' A
#
# COMPACT_ATOMS: atom_id res chain seq x y z
N MET A 1 8.47 5.48 17.81
CA MET A 1 9.14 5.09 16.55
C MET A 1 8.69 3.72 16.03
N SER A 2 8.55 2.70 16.88
CA SER A 2 8.20 1.32 16.46
C SER A 2 6.75 1.15 15.95
N ILE A 3 5.82 1.97 16.43
CA ILE A 3 4.40 1.93 16.05
C ILE A 3 4.17 2.28 14.57
N ILE A 4 4.97 3.19 14.02
CA ILE A 4 4.84 3.66 12.63
C ILE A 4 5.21 2.52 11.66
N PHE A 5 6.18 1.70 12.05
CA PHE A 5 6.63 0.55 11.25
C PHE A 5 5.56 -0.55 11.18
N VAL A 6 4.94 -0.87 12.31
CA VAL A 6 3.84 -1.85 12.39
C VAL A 6 2.64 -1.37 11.58
N ILE A 7 2.27 -0.08 11.70
CA ILE A 7 1.16 0.47 10.94
C ILE A 7 1.48 0.52 9.44
N GLY A 8 2.73 0.81 9.06
CA GLY A 8 3.18 0.74 7.66
C GLY A 8 3.04 -0.66 7.05
N ILE A 9 3.40 -1.71 7.80
CA ILE A 9 3.23 -3.11 7.37
C ILE A 9 1.75 -3.46 7.21
N VAL A 10 0.92 -3.11 8.20
CA VAL A 10 -0.52 -3.38 8.18
C VAL A 10 -1.22 -2.63 7.05
N ALA A 11 -0.88 -1.35 6.84
CA ALA A 11 -1.40 -0.54 5.74
C ALA A 11 -1.03 -1.13 4.37
N GLY A 12 0.21 -1.62 4.19
CA GLY A 12 0.64 -2.32 2.98
C GLY A 12 -0.14 -3.61 2.73
N PHE A 13 -0.41 -4.38 3.78
CA PHE A 13 -1.20 -5.62 3.71
C PHE A 13 -2.64 -5.35 3.26
N PHE A 14 -3.29 -4.32 3.83
CA PHE A 14 -4.63 -3.90 3.42
C PHE A 14 -4.67 -3.38 1.98
N ASN A 15 -3.62 -2.69 1.53
CA ASN A 15 -3.53 -2.23 0.14
C ASN A 15 -3.55 -3.41 -0.86
N THR A 16 -3.02 -4.57 -0.47
CA THR A 16 -2.89 -5.76 -1.34
C THR A 16 -4.16 -6.62 -1.39
N ILE A 17 -4.93 -6.70 -0.30
CA ILE A 17 -6.02 -7.69 -0.16
C ILE A 17 -7.30 -7.34 -0.94
N GLY A 18 -7.61 -6.05 -1.14
CA GLY A 18 -8.96 -5.66 -1.56
C GLY A 18 -9.09 -4.88 -2.86
N GLY A 19 -7.99 -4.48 -3.52
CA GLY A 19 -8.02 -3.51 -4.64
C GLY A 19 -8.50 -2.09 -4.26
N GLY A 20 -9.18 -1.92 -3.12
CA GLY A 20 -9.63 -0.66 -2.53
C GLY A 20 -8.87 -0.23 -1.26
N GLY A 21 -7.84 -0.97 -0.83
CA GLY A 21 -7.12 -0.68 0.43
C GLY A 21 -6.47 0.70 0.49
N SER A 22 -6.15 1.29 -0.67
CA SER A 22 -5.78 2.70 -0.82
C SER A 22 -6.73 3.70 -0.13
N LEU A 23 -8.03 3.40 -0.09
CA LEU A 23 -9.04 4.22 0.58
C LEU A 23 -8.93 4.17 2.11
N LEU A 24 -8.33 3.11 2.66
CA LEU A 24 -8.02 2.97 4.08
C LEU A 24 -6.62 3.48 4.42
N VAL A 25 -5.66 3.39 3.49
CA VAL A 25 -4.27 3.86 3.67
C VAL A 25 -4.21 5.38 3.84
N LEU A 26 -4.99 6.13 3.06
CA LEU A 26 -5.05 7.59 3.16
C LEU A 26 -5.47 8.10 4.54
N PRO A 27 -6.65 7.71 5.09
CA PRO A 27 -7.05 8.14 6.42
C PRO A 27 -6.07 7.66 7.48
N PHE A 28 -5.51 6.45 7.39
CA PHE A 28 -4.49 5.98 8.34
C PHE A 28 -3.21 6.82 8.35
N LEU A 29 -2.69 7.20 7.18
CA LEU A 29 -1.47 8.01 7.05
C LEU A 29 -1.71 9.45 7.49
N THR A 30 -2.86 10.03 7.15
CA THR A 30 -3.25 11.36 7.63
C THR A 30 -3.50 11.36 9.14
N PHE A 31 -4.11 10.30 9.70
CA PHE A 31 -4.29 10.15 11.15
C PHE A 31 -2.95 9.98 11.90
N LEU A 32 -1.94 9.41 11.23
CA LEU A 32 -0.56 9.34 11.72
C LEU A 32 0.20 10.68 11.65
N GLY A 33 -0.45 11.75 11.19
CA GLY A 33 0.12 13.09 11.13
C GLY A 33 0.89 13.38 9.83
N MET A 34 0.77 12.53 8.81
CA MET A 34 1.40 12.74 7.52
C MET A 34 0.53 13.68 6.66
N ASP A 35 1.16 14.64 6.00
CA ASP A 35 0.47 15.54 5.07
C ASP A 35 -0.29 14.76 3.99
N ILE A 36 -1.47 15.22 3.60
CA ILE A 36 -2.34 14.53 2.63
C ILE A 36 -1.61 14.33 1.29
N ALA A 37 -0.78 15.28 0.85
CA ALA A 37 -0.02 15.14 -0.39
C ALA A 37 1.03 14.02 -0.28
N LEU A 38 1.70 13.91 0.87
CA LEU A 38 2.63 12.82 1.15
C LEU A 38 1.89 11.48 1.28
N ALA A 39 0.73 11.43 1.94
CA ALA A 39 -0.08 10.22 2.09
C ALA A 39 -0.54 9.67 0.74
N ILE A 40 -0.98 10.53 -0.18
CA ILE A 40 -1.34 10.16 -1.54
C ILE A 40 -0.10 9.66 -2.31
N GLY A 41 1.04 10.36 -2.19
CA GLY A 41 2.30 9.96 -2.82
C GLY A 41 2.78 8.58 -2.37
N THR A 42 2.84 8.34 -1.06
CA THR A 42 3.23 7.06 -0.47
C THR A 42 2.30 5.93 -0.90
N ASN A 43 0.99 6.18 -0.91
CA ASN A 43 0.02 5.20 -1.37
C ASN A 43 0.20 4.84 -2.86
N ARG A 44 0.48 5.81 -3.73
CA ARG A 44 0.69 5.56 -5.17
C ARG A 44 1.97 4.79 -5.47
N LEU A 45 3.06 5.09 -4.78
CA LEU A 45 4.30 4.30 -4.89
C LEU A 45 4.09 2.85 -4.46
N GLY A 46 3.36 2.63 -3.36
CA GLY A 46 3.03 1.29 -2.87
C GLY A 46 2.20 0.47 -3.86
N VAL A 47 1.23 1.10 -4.54
CA VAL A 47 0.42 0.43 -5.57
C VAL A 47 1.26 0.05 -6.80
N ILE A 48 2.18 0.91 -7.24
CA ILE A 48 3.06 0.59 -8.38
C ILE A 48 3.92 -0.65 -8.08
N LEU A 49 4.49 -0.71 -6.88
CA LEU A 49 5.30 -1.86 -6.44
C LEU A 49 4.46 -3.13 -6.28
N GLN A 50 3.25 -3.01 -5.74
CA GLN A 50 2.30 -4.12 -5.63
C GLN A 50 1.86 -4.64 -7.00
N SER A 51 1.49 -3.76 -7.92
CA SER A 51 1.10 -4.16 -9.28
C SER A 51 2.27 -4.78 -10.03
N GLY A 52 3.50 -4.29 -9.83
CA GLY A 52 4.71 -4.89 -10.39
C GLY A 52 5.00 -6.29 -9.83
N THR A 53 4.91 -6.47 -8.51
CA THR A 53 5.08 -7.78 -7.87
C THR A 53 3.95 -8.75 -8.25
N ALA A 54 2.72 -8.27 -8.34
CA ALA A 54 1.60 -9.04 -8.88
C ALA A 54 1.87 -9.47 -10.31
N ALA A 55 2.28 -8.56 -11.21
CA ALA A 55 2.59 -8.90 -12.60
C ALA A 55 3.70 -9.97 -12.71
N VAL A 56 4.76 -9.86 -11.90
CA VAL A 56 5.84 -10.87 -11.83
C VAL A 56 5.30 -12.22 -11.35
N GLU A 57 4.50 -12.23 -10.28
CA GLU A 57 3.96 -13.46 -9.71
C GLU A 57 2.93 -14.14 -10.65
N TYR A 58 2.10 -13.35 -11.34
CA TYR A 58 1.17 -13.84 -12.37
C TYR A 58 1.92 -14.45 -13.56
N GLY A 59 2.99 -13.80 -14.04
CA GLY A 59 3.87 -14.34 -15.07
C GLY A 59 4.56 -15.63 -14.63
N ARG A 60 5.01 -15.71 -13.36
CA ARG A 60 5.64 -16.90 -12.80
C ARG A 60 4.66 -18.07 -12.65
N LYS A 61 3.40 -17.79 -12.32
CA LYS A 61 2.33 -18.80 -12.26
C LYS A 61 1.74 -19.15 -13.64
N LYS A 62 2.20 -18.56 -14.75
CA LYS A 62 1.65 -18.74 -16.12
C LYS A 62 0.13 -18.59 -16.18
N VAL A 63 -0.42 -17.66 -15.38
CA VAL A 63 -1.86 -17.35 -15.37
C VAL A 63 -2.20 -16.27 -16.41
N LEU A 64 -1.17 -15.66 -17.01
CA LEU A 64 -1.25 -14.74 -18.15
C LEU A 64 -0.80 -15.45 -19.43
#